data_AF-A0A238VVC9-F1
#
_entry.id   AF-A0A238VVC9-F1
#
_cell.length_a   1.000
_cell.length_b   1.000
_cell.length_c   1.000
_cell.angle_alpha   90.00
_cell.angle_beta   90.00
_cell.angle_gamma   90.00
#
_symmetry.space_group_name_H-M   'P 1'
#
loop_
_entity.id
_entity.type
_entity.pdbx_description
1 polymer ?
#
loop_
_entity_poly.entity_id
_entity_poly.type
_entity_poly.pdbx_seq_one_letter_code
_entity_poly.pdbx_strand_id
1 'polypeptide(L)'
;MSETLDDDLYVRTKALLEPGDIELVGCIVHTTLSGSEDLEMHELTVAANDVIAAHADKGETYIEAGNDNTDFSSNQFQGLTLDDEAFVWECQQLLREGTFDIVFYYEAGVDQDALASALADLDGVDRVTQVP
;
A
#
# COMPACT_ATOMS: atom_id res chain seq x y z
N MET A 1 22.69 8.02 -34.17
CA MET A 1 21.38 7.49 -33.72
C MET A 1 21.56 6.33 -32.73
N SER A 2 22.55 6.39 -31.83
CA SER A 2 22.65 5.48 -30.67
C SER A 2 22.77 6.35 -29.42
N GLU A 3 23.62 7.39 -29.48
CA GLU A 3 23.78 8.41 -28.43
C GLU A 3 22.44 9.00 -27.94
N THR A 4 21.52 9.35 -28.84
CA THR A 4 20.20 9.90 -28.48
C THR A 4 19.26 8.89 -27.81
N LEU A 5 19.42 7.59 -28.08
CA LEU A 5 18.61 6.54 -27.48
C LEU A 5 19.16 6.14 -26.09
N ASP A 6 20.48 6.11 -25.96
CA ASP A 6 21.19 5.91 -24.70
C ASP A 6 20.96 7.06 -23.72
N ASP A 7 20.94 8.31 -24.20
CA ASP A 7 20.60 9.49 -23.38
C ASP A 7 19.14 9.46 -22.88
N ASP A 8 18.17 9.04 -23.70
CA ASP A 8 16.76 8.94 -23.29
C ASP A 8 16.57 7.84 -22.22
N LEU A 9 17.26 6.70 -22.39
CA LEU A 9 17.30 5.62 -21.41
C LEU A 9 17.94 6.06 -20.09
N TYR A 10 19.05 6.79 -20.16
CA TYR A 10 19.75 7.31 -18.99
C TYR A 10 18.90 8.34 -18.24
N VAL A 11 18.24 9.26 -18.94
CA VAL A 11 17.34 10.25 -18.34
C VAL A 11 16.14 9.58 -17.69
N ARG A 12 15.49 8.62 -18.36
CA ARG A 12 14.37 7.86 -17.76
C ARG A 12 14.81 7.08 -16.54
N THR A 13 15.96 6.41 -16.61
CA THR A 13 16.50 5.65 -15.49
C THR A 13 16.86 6.56 -14.32
N LYS A 14 17.33 7.78 -14.59
CA LYS A 14 17.63 8.76 -13.55
C LYS A 14 16.37 9.35 -12.92
N ALA A 15 15.30 9.54 -13.69
CA ALA A 15 13.99 9.94 -13.16
C ALA A 15 13.40 8.88 -12.21
N LEU A 16 13.67 7.59 -12.43
CA LEU A 16 13.32 6.51 -11.49
C LEU A 16 14.10 6.58 -10.16
N LEU A 17 15.17 7.37 -10.08
CA LEU A 17 15.97 7.56 -8.87
C LEU A 17 15.64 8.86 -8.15
N GLU A 18 14.80 9.73 -8.73
CA GLU A 18 14.35 10.93 -8.04
C GLU A 18 13.27 10.53 -7.02
N PRO A 19 13.40 10.95 -5.74
CA PRO A 19 12.34 10.71 -4.78
C PRO A 19 11.05 11.34 -5.30
N GLY A 20 9.93 10.61 -5.19
CA GLY A 20 8.63 11.08 -5.65
C GLY A 20 8.23 12.40 -5.00
N ASP A 21 7.25 13.08 -5.58
CA ASP A 21 6.75 14.39 -5.10
C ASP A 21 6.09 14.32 -3.71
N ILE A 22 5.84 13.12 -3.19
CA ILE A 22 5.19 12.85 -1.90
C ILE A 22 6.13 12.08 -0.98
N GLU A 23 6.22 12.53 0.26
CA GLU A 23 6.89 11.80 1.33
C GLU A 23 5.97 10.67 1.79
N LEU A 24 6.46 9.44 1.75
CA LEU A 24 5.71 8.26 2.13
C LEU A 24 6.27 7.70 3.42
N VAL A 25 5.37 7.26 4.29
CA VAL A 25 5.66 6.44 5.44
C VAL A 25 4.84 5.16 5.36
N GLY A 26 5.03 4.21 6.27
CA GLY A 26 4.32 2.95 6.17
C GLY A 26 4.18 2.18 7.46
N CYS A 27 3.58 1.00 7.34
CA CYS A 27 3.55 0.02 8.42
C CYS A 27 3.45 -1.40 7.85
N ILE A 28 3.85 -2.37 8.66
CA ILE A 28 3.71 -3.79 8.38
C ILE A 28 2.64 -4.33 9.33
N VAL A 29 1.54 -4.81 8.75
CA VAL A 29 0.47 -5.51 9.46
C VAL A 29 0.79 -7.00 9.41
N HIS A 30 1.20 -7.54 10.55
CA HIS A 30 1.43 -8.98 10.72
C HIS A 30 0.09 -9.66 11.00
N THR A 31 -0.27 -10.66 10.21
CA THR A 31 -1.57 -11.35 10.35
C THR A 31 -1.39 -12.78 10.87
N THR A 32 -2.49 -13.35 11.36
CA THR A 32 -2.60 -14.79 11.60
C THR A 32 -3.20 -15.55 10.43
N LEU A 33 -3.50 -14.87 9.32
CA LEU A 33 -4.21 -15.40 8.17
C LEU A 33 -3.27 -16.19 7.26
N SER A 34 -3.70 -17.38 6.87
CA SER A 34 -2.95 -18.29 6.01
C SER A 34 -3.24 -18.08 4.53
N GLY A 35 -2.40 -18.67 3.67
CA GLY A 35 -2.55 -18.65 2.22
C GLY A 35 -3.82 -19.31 1.65
N SER A 36 -4.69 -19.89 2.50
CA SER A 36 -6.00 -20.41 2.11
C SER A 36 -7.18 -19.52 2.52
N GLU A 37 -6.91 -18.47 3.29
CA GLU A 37 -7.89 -17.51 3.83
C GLU A 37 -7.93 -16.26 2.95
N ASP A 38 -8.01 -16.45 1.62
CA ASP A 38 -8.02 -15.36 0.64
C ASP A 38 -9.21 -14.40 0.84
N LEU A 39 -10.36 -14.91 1.30
CA LEU A 39 -11.54 -14.09 1.57
C LEU A 39 -11.31 -13.18 2.78
N GLU A 40 -10.84 -13.74 3.89
CA GLU A 40 -10.52 -13.00 5.11
C GLU A 40 -9.40 -11.98 4.86
N MET A 41 -8.42 -12.32 4.02
CA MET A 41 -7.38 -11.39 3.57
C MET A 41 -7.94 -10.22 2.76
N HIS A 42 -8.91 -10.48 1.89
CA HIS A 42 -9.60 -9.43 1.15
C HIS A 42 -10.41 -8.54 2.09
N GLU A 43 -11.17 -9.12 3.02
CA GLU A 43 -11.96 -8.39 4.02
C GLU A 43 -11.07 -7.52 4.91
N LEU A 44 -9.92 -8.03 5.36
CA LEU A 44 -8.93 -7.26 6.11
C LEU A 44 -8.38 -6.09 5.29
N THR A 45 -8.13 -6.29 3.99
CA THR A 45 -7.65 -5.22 3.10
C THR A 45 -8.71 -4.13 2.91
N VAL A 46 -9.99 -4.50 2.82
CA VAL A 46 -11.12 -3.55 2.81
C VAL A 46 -11.22 -2.79 4.12
N ALA A 47 -11.14 -3.48 5.26
CA ALA A 47 -11.19 -2.83 6.57
C ALA A 47 -10.00 -1.87 6.79
N ALA A 48 -8.80 -2.27 6.37
CA ALA A 48 -7.61 -1.42 6.42
C ALA A 48 -7.76 -0.18 5.53
N ASN A 49 -8.38 -0.30 4.36
CA ASN A 49 -8.67 0.84 3.49
C ASN A 49 -9.50 1.90 4.22
N ASP A 50 -10.60 1.50 4.86
CA ASP A 50 -11.48 2.42 5.58
C ASP A 50 -10.76 3.12 6.74
N VAL A 51 -9.93 2.38 7.48
CA VAL A 51 -9.11 2.93 8.57
C VAL A 51 -8.09 3.94 8.05
N ILE A 52 -7.32 3.59 7.02
CA ILE A 52 -6.28 4.47 6.48
C ILE A 52 -6.91 5.73 5.87
N ALA A 53 -8.00 5.58 5.10
CA ALA A 53 -8.70 6.70 4.48
C ALA A 53 -9.26 7.69 5.52
N ALA A 54 -9.81 7.18 6.62
CA ALA A 54 -10.29 8.00 7.73
C ALA A 54 -9.16 8.78 8.42
N HIS A 55 -8.01 8.16 8.64
CA HIS A 55 -6.85 8.80 9.26
C HIS A 55 -6.11 9.77 8.32
N ALA A 56 -6.23 9.59 7.01
CA ALA A 56 -5.66 10.47 6.00
C ALA A 56 -6.56 11.66 5.63
N ASP A 57 -7.77 11.75 6.21
CA ASP A 57 -8.80 12.75 5.87
C ASP A 57 -9.13 12.81 4.37
N LYS A 58 -9.02 11.68 3.65
CA LYS A 58 -9.19 11.59 2.19
C LYS A 58 -10.64 11.33 1.72
N GLY A 59 -11.58 11.13 2.66
CA GLY A 59 -13.00 10.90 2.35
C GLY A 59 -13.29 9.49 1.81
N GLU A 60 -14.23 9.39 0.87
CA GLU A 60 -14.61 8.11 0.27
C GLU A 60 -13.52 7.61 -0.69
N THR A 61 -13.15 6.33 -0.55
CA THR A 61 -12.08 5.69 -1.32
C THR A 61 -12.54 4.36 -1.91
N TYR A 62 -11.84 3.89 -2.94
CA TYR A 62 -11.98 2.56 -3.49
C TYR A 62 -10.62 1.86 -3.60
N ILE A 63 -10.66 0.54 -3.69
CA ILE A 63 -9.46 -0.28 -3.84
C ILE A 63 -9.31 -0.67 -5.30
N GLU A 64 -8.18 -0.30 -5.89
CA GLU A 64 -7.73 -0.77 -7.19
C GLU A 64 -6.80 -1.98 -7.01
N ALA A 65 -7.10 -3.08 -7.69
CA ALA A 65 -6.28 -4.27 -7.64
C ALA A 65 -5.15 -4.18 -8.66
N GLY A 66 -3.92 -4.46 -8.24
CA GLY A 66 -2.75 -4.39 -9.13
C GLY A 66 -2.81 -5.36 -10.30
N ASN A 67 -3.67 -6.38 -10.28
CA ASN A 67 -3.86 -7.28 -11.42
C ASN A 67 -4.56 -6.61 -12.62
N ASP A 68 -5.19 -5.46 -12.43
CA ASP A 68 -5.86 -4.69 -13.48
C ASP A 68 -4.86 -3.81 -14.27
N ASN A 69 -3.61 -3.72 -13.80
CA ASN A 69 -2.54 -2.95 -14.43
C ASN A 69 -1.21 -3.72 -14.49
N THR A 70 -0.61 -3.83 -15.68
CA THR A 70 0.65 -4.58 -15.88
C THR A 70 1.87 -4.01 -15.14
N ASP A 71 1.77 -2.79 -14.62
CA ASP A 71 2.82 -2.16 -13.83
C ASP A 71 2.90 -2.67 -12.38
N PHE A 72 1.88 -3.40 -11.89
CA PHE A 72 1.82 -3.91 -10.52
C PHE A 72 1.86 -5.44 -10.46
N SER A 73 2.33 -5.97 -9.32
CA SER A 73 2.28 -7.40 -9.04
C SER A 73 0.88 -7.82 -8.59
N SER A 74 0.48 -9.07 -8.83
CA SER A 74 -0.88 -9.57 -8.54
C SER A 74 -1.30 -9.55 -7.07
N ASN A 75 -0.37 -9.28 -6.16
CA ASN A 75 -0.54 -9.16 -4.73
C ASN A 75 -0.38 -7.71 -4.22
N GLN A 76 -0.38 -6.73 -5.13
CA GLN A 76 -0.41 -5.31 -4.82
C GLN A 76 -1.82 -4.75 -4.97
N PHE A 77 -2.15 -3.79 -4.11
CA PHE A 77 -3.43 -3.09 -4.09
C PHE A 77 -3.20 -1.63 -3.75
N GLN A 78 -4.06 -0.75 -4.25
CA GLN A 78 -3.96 0.68 -4.01
C GLN A 78 -5.31 1.25 -3.56
N GLY A 79 -5.29 2.10 -2.55
CA GLY A 79 -6.43 2.92 -2.15
C GLY A 79 -6.38 4.27 -2.86
N LEU A 80 -7.46 4.60 -3.57
CA LEU A 80 -7.62 5.85 -4.31
C LEU A 80 -8.88 6.58 -3.86
N THR A 81 -8.86 7.90 -3.87
CA THR A 81 -10.07 8.71 -3.64
C THR A 81 -11.09 8.50 -4.75
N LEU A 82 -12.38 8.52 -4.40
CA LEU A 82 -13.45 8.34 -5.38
C LEU A 82 -13.63 9.57 -6.31
N ASP A 83 -13.26 10.77 -5.82
CA ASP A 83 -13.55 12.03 -6.51
C ASP A 83 -12.55 12.33 -7.65
N ASP A 84 -11.26 12.10 -7.40
CA ASP A 84 -10.16 12.47 -8.29
C ASP A 84 -9.07 11.40 -8.44
N GLU A 85 -9.31 10.18 -7.97
CA GLU A 85 -8.38 9.04 -8.07
C GLU A 85 -6.99 9.37 -7.47
N ALA A 86 -6.95 10.22 -6.44
CA ALA A 86 -5.74 10.62 -5.75
C ALA A 86 -5.24 9.49 -4.84
N PHE A 87 -3.92 9.34 -4.76
CA PHE A 87 -3.24 8.36 -3.91
C PHE A 87 -3.61 8.55 -2.44
N VAL A 88 -4.00 7.46 -1.78
CA VAL A 88 -4.17 7.38 -0.32
C VAL A 88 -3.16 6.43 0.28
N TRP A 89 -3.10 5.19 -0.23
CA TRP A 89 -2.17 4.17 0.21
C TRP A 89 -1.91 3.13 -0.88
N GLU A 90 -0.80 2.42 -0.77
CA GLU A 90 -0.50 1.19 -1.53
C GLU A 90 -0.12 0.09 -0.55
N CYS A 91 -0.51 -1.15 -0.83
CA CYS A 91 -0.07 -2.30 -0.07
C CYS A 91 0.47 -3.43 -0.94
N GLN A 92 1.31 -4.24 -0.31
CA GLN A 92 1.74 -5.53 -0.85
C GLN A 92 1.49 -6.62 0.18
N GLN A 93 0.75 -7.65 -0.22
CA GLN A 93 0.49 -8.84 0.59
C GLN A 93 1.58 -9.89 0.37
N LEU A 94 2.25 -10.31 1.44
CA LEU A 94 3.39 -11.22 1.41
C LEU A 94 3.10 -12.48 2.22
N LEU A 95 2.94 -13.62 1.55
CA LEU A 95 2.83 -14.91 2.24
C LEU A 95 4.21 -15.41 2.66
N ARG A 96 4.48 -15.47 3.97
CA ARG A 96 5.73 -15.94 4.55
C ARG A 96 5.46 -16.85 5.73
N GLU A 97 6.23 -17.94 5.82
CA GLU A 97 6.12 -18.90 6.93
C GLU A 97 4.70 -19.48 7.14
N GLY A 98 3.84 -19.38 6.13
CA GLY A 98 2.45 -19.87 6.14
C GLY A 98 1.39 -18.82 6.45
N THR A 99 1.76 -17.60 6.83
CA THR A 99 0.83 -16.48 7.11
C THR A 99 1.16 -15.24 6.29
N PHE A 100 0.20 -14.33 6.15
CA PHE A 100 0.40 -13.07 5.43
C PHE A 100 0.98 -11.99 6.32
N ASP A 101 1.97 -11.27 5.80
CA ASP A 101 2.31 -9.92 6.22
C ASP A 101 1.82 -8.94 5.15
N ILE A 102 1.17 -7.86 5.55
CA ILE A 102 0.73 -6.81 4.62
C ILE A 102 1.58 -5.58 4.87
N VAL A 103 2.30 -5.13 3.84
CA VAL A 103 3.11 -3.92 3.91
C VAL A 103 2.31 -2.78 3.31
N PHE A 104 1.96 -1.77 4.09
CA PHE A 104 1.26 -0.56 3.65
C PHE A 104 2.21 0.62 3.57
N TYR A 105 2.05 1.45 2.55
CA TYR A 105 2.64 2.77 2.41
C TYR A 105 1.55 3.81 2.16
N TYR A 106 1.68 4.98 2.76
CA TYR A 106 0.72 6.08 2.66
C TYR A 106 1.43 7.43 2.81
N GLU A 107 0.74 8.51 2.44
CA GLU A 107 1.28 9.87 2.53
C GLU A 107 1.66 10.21 3.98
N ALA A 108 2.85 10.80 4.15
CA ALA A 108 3.31 11.28 5.44
C ALA A 108 2.39 12.39 5.99
N GLY A 109 2.33 12.52 7.32
CA GLY A 109 1.52 13.54 8.00
C GLY A 109 0.31 12.99 8.76
N VAL A 110 -0.03 11.72 8.55
CA VAL A 110 -0.99 11.01 9.41
C VAL A 110 -0.41 10.75 10.80
N ASP A 111 -1.29 10.69 11.82
CA ASP A 111 -0.90 10.20 13.15
C ASP A 111 -0.65 8.68 13.08
N GLN A 112 0.61 8.31 12.88
CA GLN A 112 1.03 6.92 12.74
C GLN A 112 0.74 6.08 13.99
N ASP A 113 0.79 6.65 15.19
CA ASP A 113 0.54 5.91 16.43
C ASP A 113 -0.95 5.56 16.53
N ALA A 114 -1.82 6.54 16.26
CA ALA A 114 -3.25 6.32 16.22
C ALA A 114 -3.64 5.33 15.09
N LEU A 115 -3.05 5.48 13.90
CA LEU A 115 -3.31 4.60 12.77
C LEU A 115 -2.85 3.16 13.04
N ALA A 116 -1.64 2.97 13.57
CA ALA A 116 -1.13 1.65 13.89
C ALA A 116 -1.97 0.96 14.98
N SER A 117 -2.45 1.71 15.98
CA SER A 117 -3.37 1.17 16.98
C SER A 117 -4.70 0.74 16.36
N ALA A 118 -5.28 1.56 15.48
CA ALA A 118 -6.55 1.24 14.83
C ALA A 118 -6.44 0.01 13.91
N LEU A 119 -5.33 -0.13 13.19
CA LEU A 119 -5.04 -1.31 12.37
C LEU A 119 -4.82 -2.56 13.23
N ALA A 120 -4.18 -2.43 14.40
CA ALA A 120 -3.96 -3.54 15.31
C ALA A 120 -5.25 -4.09 15.95
N ASP A 121 -6.31 -3.28 16.02
CA ASP A 121 -7.63 -3.68 16.52
C ASP A 121 -8.49 -4.43 15.48
N LEU A 122 -8.02 -4.55 14.23
CA LEU A 122 -8.74 -5.28 13.17
C LEU A 122 -8.67 -6.81 13.37
N ASP A 123 -9.74 -7.50 12.99
CA ASP A 123 -9.80 -8.96 13.01
C ASP A 123 -8.72 -9.57 12.11
N GLY A 124 -8.02 -10.60 12.61
CA GLY A 124 -6.95 -11.30 11.88
C GLY A 124 -5.56 -10.66 11.99
N VAL A 125 -5.43 -9.52 12.70
CA VAL A 125 -4.14 -8.85 12.95
C VAL A 125 -3.49 -9.36 14.25
N ASP A 126 -2.22 -9.77 14.17
CA ASP A 126 -1.39 -10.14 15.33
C ASP A 126 -0.74 -8.89 15.95
N ARG A 127 -0.11 -8.06 15.09
CA ARG A 127 0.52 -6.80 15.50
C ARG A 127 0.81 -5.90 14.30
N VAL A 128 1.10 -4.63 14.57
CA VAL A 128 1.51 -3.65 13.57
C VAL A 128 2.90 -3.12 13.89
N THR A 129 3.77 -3.05 12.90
CA THR A 129 5.12 -2.47 12.99
C THR A 129 5.19 -1.21 12.12
N GLN A 130 5.35 -0.04 12.72
CA GLN A 130 5.52 1.22 11.99
C GLN A 130 6.85 1.26 11.22
N VAL A 131 6.84 1.90 10.06
CA VAL A 131 8.00 2.11 9.19
C VAL A 131 8.08 3.60 8.85
N PRO A 132 9.16 4.30 9.24
CA PRO A 132 9.35 5.71 8.92
C PRO A 132 9.72 5.92 7.45
#